data_AF-A0A945MC28-F1
#
_entry.id   AF-A0A945MC28-F1
#
_cell.length_a   1.000
_cell.length_b   1.000
_cell.length_c   1.000
_cell.angle_alpha   90.00
_cell.angle_beta   90.00
_cell.angle_gamma   90.00
#
_symmetry.space_group_name_H-M   'P 1'
#
loop_
_entity.id
_entity.type
_entity.pdbx_description
1 polymer ?
#
loop_
_entity_poly.entity_id
_entity_poly.type
_entity_poly.pdbx_seq_one_letter_code
_entity_poly.pdbx_strand_id
1 'polypeptide(L)'
;MIEFDLAETPIRELNGRLHKLPPDTNERAWRVVNPRGAHSVAVGLTQPIEVRIEGHVGYYCAGMNKEATVVIDGQCGWGLAENIMSGVVRVTGNASQGVA
;
A
#
# COMPACT_ATOMS: atom_id res chain seq x y z
N MET A 1 -6.18 10.68 -10.12
CA MET A 1 -5.40 9.90 -9.14
C MET A 1 -5.19 10.78 -7.93
N ILE A 2 -5.52 10.30 -6.74
CA ILE A 2 -5.45 11.05 -5.47
C ILE A 2 -4.05 10.89 -4.92
N GLU A 3 -3.35 12.00 -4.71
CA GLU A 3 -1.99 11.98 -4.19
C GLU A 3 -1.98 12.07 -2.67
N PHE A 4 -1.07 11.32 -2.04
CA PHE A 4 -0.83 11.35 -0.61
C PHE A 4 0.69 11.37 -0.36
N ASP A 5 1.18 12.44 0.27
CA ASP A 5 2.60 12.60 0.56
C ASP A 5 2.93 12.17 2.00
N LEU A 6 3.76 11.12 2.14
CA LEU A 6 4.23 10.63 3.42
C LEU A 6 5.35 11.47 4.04
N ALA A 7 5.92 12.44 3.33
CA ALA A 7 6.80 13.45 3.89
C ALA A 7 6.04 14.53 4.67
N GLU A 8 4.76 14.76 4.35
CA GLU A 8 3.92 15.79 4.97
C GLU A 8 2.92 15.20 5.95
N THR A 9 2.35 14.04 5.61
CA THR A 9 1.24 13.44 6.36
C THR A 9 1.64 12.05 6.87
N PRO A 10 1.38 11.71 8.15
CA PRO A 10 1.83 10.44 8.73
C PRO A 10 1.08 9.24 8.13
N ILE A 11 1.77 8.10 8.10
CA ILE A 11 1.26 6.82 7.55
C ILE A 11 -0.04 6.34 8.18
N ARG A 12 -0.27 6.63 9.46
CA ARG A 12 -1.51 6.27 10.16
C ARG A 12 -2.72 6.97 9.52
N GLU A 13 -2.53 8.19 9.03
CA GLU A 13 -3.58 8.93 8.35
C GLU A 13 -3.84 8.37 6.95
N LEU A 14 -2.80 8.00 6.19
CA LEU A 14 -2.96 7.30 4.91
C LEU A 14 -3.82 6.06 5.08
N ASN A 15 -3.40 5.13 5.94
CA ASN A 15 -4.12 3.88 6.17
C ASN A 15 -5.54 4.16 6.69
N GLY A 16 -5.69 5.10 7.62
CA GLY A 16 -6.99 5.50 8.16
C GLY A 16 -7.95 6.06 7.10
N ARG A 17 -7.44 6.77 6.08
CA ARG A 17 -8.26 7.24 4.94
C ARG A 17 -8.65 6.07 4.05
N LEU A 18 -7.70 5.21 3.68
CA LEU A 18 -7.96 4.05 2.84
C LEU A 18 -8.97 3.07 3.47
N HIS A 19 -8.92 2.88 4.80
CA HIS A 19 -9.87 2.03 5.54
C HIS A 19 -11.29 2.58 5.61
N LYS A 20 -11.45 3.91 5.51
CA LYS A 20 -12.75 4.58 5.59
C LYS A 20 -13.46 4.67 4.24
N LEU A 21 -12.83 4.20 3.16
CA LEU A 21 -13.43 4.22 1.84
C LEU A 21 -14.67 3.32 1.81
N PRO A 22 -15.83 3.83 1.38
CA PRO A 22 -17.02 3.01 1.23
C PRO A 22 -16.92 2.10 -0.01
N PRO A 23 -17.69 0.99 -0.07
CA PRO A 23 -17.66 0.07 -1.22
C PRO A 23 -18.01 0.68 -2.57
N ASP A 24 -18.82 1.72 -2.59
CA ASP A 24 -19.23 2.47 -3.77
C ASP A 24 -18.34 3.70 -4.05
N THR A 25 -17.16 3.78 -3.43
CA THR A 25 -16.25 4.92 -3.58
C THR A 25 -15.83 5.15 -5.05
N ASN A 26 -15.71 6.44 -5.39
CA ASN A 26 -15.08 6.93 -6.61
C ASN A 26 -13.58 7.21 -6.43
N GLU A 27 -13.08 7.20 -5.19
CA GLU A 27 -11.67 7.39 -4.84
C GLU A 27 -10.88 6.09 -5.07
N ARG A 28 -10.81 5.64 -6.32
CA ARG A 28 -10.31 4.31 -6.68
C ARG A 28 -8.83 4.26 -7.07
N ALA A 29 -8.18 5.39 -7.29
CA ALA A 29 -6.79 5.43 -7.76
C ALA A 29 -5.96 6.38 -6.89
N TRP A 30 -5.01 5.82 -6.15
CA TRP A 30 -4.17 6.51 -5.18
C TRP A 30 -2.71 6.47 -5.59
N ARG A 31 -2.00 7.58 -5.34
CA ARG A 31 -0.57 7.73 -5.52
C ARG A 31 0.04 8.11 -4.18
N VAL A 32 0.91 7.27 -3.65
CA VAL A 32 1.63 7.50 -2.41
C VAL A 32 3.06 7.85 -2.75
N VAL A 33 3.51 9.05 -2.36
CA VAL A 33 4.85 9.55 -2.65
C VAL A 33 5.67 9.70 -1.38
N ASN A 34 6.99 9.75 -1.54
CA ASN A 34 7.96 9.91 -0.46
C ASN A 34 7.82 8.91 0.72
N PRO A 35 7.63 7.59 0.47
CA PRO A 35 7.46 6.61 1.55
C PRO A 35 8.70 6.47 2.44
N ARG A 36 9.90 6.78 1.94
CA ARG A 36 11.17 6.80 2.71
C ARG A 36 11.40 5.56 3.58
N GLY A 37 11.03 4.38 3.09
CA GLY A 37 11.19 3.11 3.82
C GLY A 37 10.17 2.90 4.94
N ALA A 38 9.05 3.64 4.96
CA ALA A 38 8.01 3.49 5.96
C ALA A 38 7.44 2.08 6.00
N HIS A 39 7.17 1.59 7.21
CA HIS A 39 6.59 0.28 7.47
C HIS A 39 5.06 0.35 7.40
N SER A 40 4.41 -0.75 7.05
CA SER A 40 2.94 -0.89 7.06
C SER A 40 2.24 0.12 6.15
N VAL A 41 2.82 0.43 4.98
CA VAL A 41 2.17 1.27 3.96
C VAL A 41 1.04 0.49 3.31
N ALA A 42 -0.14 1.11 3.18
CA ALA A 42 -1.30 0.55 2.48
C ALA A 42 -1.74 -0.83 3.01
N VAL A 43 -1.72 -1.02 4.32
CA VAL A 43 -2.15 -2.28 4.97
C VAL A 43 -3.66 -2.32 5.17
N GLY A 44 -4.24 -3.52 5.25
CA GLY A 44 -5.65 -3.73 5.62
C GLY A 44 -6.64 -3.15 4.62
N LEU A 45 -6.28 -3.08 3.34
CA LEU A 45 -7.18 -2.60 2.30
C LEU A 45 -8.31 -3.61 2.10
N THR A 46 -9.55 -3.11 2.01
CA THR A 46 -10.74 -3.95 1.84
C THR A 46 -11.57 -3.59 0.62
N GLN A 47 -11.22 -2.50 -0.06
CA GLN A 47 -11.96 -1.99 -1.21
C GLN A 47 -11.20 -2.27 -2.51
N PRO A 48 -11.88 -2.47 -3.66
CA PRO A 48 -11.25 -2.73 -4.95
C PRO A 48 -10.68 -1.44 -5.56
N ILE A 49 -9.62 -0.92 -4.94
CA ILE A 49 -8.91 0.29 -5.34
C ILE A 49 -7.49 -0.03 -5.81
N GLU A 50 -6.89 0.87 -6.57
CA GLU A 50 -5.48 0.84 -6.96
C GLU A 50 -4.68 1.83 -6.10
N VAL A 51 -3.61 1.34 -5.48
CA VAL A 51 -2.65 2.15 -4.71
C VAL A 51 -1.27 1.98 -5.32
N ARG A 52 -0.74 3.05 -5.93
CA ARG A 52 0.61 3.09 -6.46
C ARG A 52 1.53 3.81 -5.50
N ILE A 53 2.60 3.15 -5.08
CA ILE A 53 3.58 3.66 -4.12
C ILE A 53 4.88 3.94 -4.87
N GLU A 54 5.31 5.20 -4.87
CA GLU A 54 6.53 5.63 -5.55
C GLU A 54 7.69 5.75 -4.57
N GLY A 55 8.57 4.75 -4.61
CA GLY A 55 9.74 4.67 -3.76
C GLY A 55 9.77 3.43 -2.88
N HIS A 56 10.78 3.37 -2.02
CA HIS A 56 11.05 2.20 -1.19
C HIS A 56 10.13 2.16 0.03
N VAL A 57 9.68 0.96 0.37
CA VAL A 57 8.82 0.68 1.52
C VAL A 57 9.48 -0.31 2.47
N GLY A 58 9.15 -0.18 3.74
CA GLY A 58 9.63 -1.04 4.82
C GLY A 58 8.83 -2.33 4.93
N TYR A 59 8.73 -2.81 6.16
CA TYR A 59 8.10 -4.10 6.49
C TYR A 59 6.58 -4.05 6.38
N TYR A 60 5.97 -5.20 6.09
CA TYR A 60 4.52 -5.39 6.11
C TYR A 60 3.74 -4.48 5.15
N CYS A 61 4.38 -3.92 4.13
CA CYS A 61 3.69 -3.15 3.10
C CYS A 61 2.61 -4.03 2.44
N ALA A 62 1.43 -3.47 2.22
CA ALA A 62 0.27 -4.17 1.65
C ALA A 62 -0.17 -5.45 2.40
N GLY A 63 0.22 -5.63 3.67
CA GLY A 63 -0.27 -6.74 4.49
C GLY A 63 -1.79 -6.66 4.72
N MET A 64 -2.45 -7.81 4.90
CA MET A 64 -3.91 -7.89 5.06
C MET A 64 -4.69 -7.30 3.87
N ASN A 65 -4.12 -7.34 2.66
CA ASN A 65 -4.78 -6.85 1.46
C ASN A 65 -5.96 -7.75 1.06
N LYS A 66 -7.10 -7.13 0.80
CA LYS A 66 -8.31 -7.75 0.28
C LYS A 66 -8.85 -6.89 -0.86
N GLU A 67 -8.91 -7.49 -2.04
CA GLU A 67 -9.46 -6.95 -3.31
C GLU A 67 -8.66 -5.81 -3.96
N ALA A 68 -7.89 -5.02 -3.22
CA ALA A 68 -7.10 -3.93 -3.79
C ALA A 68 -5.91 -4.41 -4.62
N THR A 69 -5.49 -3.53 -5.54
CA THR A 69 -4.25 -3.67 -6.31
C THR A 69 -3.22 -2.68 -5.77
N VAL A 70 -2.10 -3.17 -5.24
CA VAL A 70 -0.99 -2.35 -4.77
C VAL A 70 0.20 -2.51 -5.70
N VAL A 71 0.73 -1.41 -6.23
CA VAL A 71 1.93 -1.40 -7.07
C VAL A 71 3.01 -0.61 -6.37
N ILE A 72 4.16 -1.21 -6.13
CA ILE A 72 5.31 -0.57 -5.48
C ILE A 72 6.43 -0.37 -6.50
N ASP A 73 6.72 0.90 -6.77
CA ASP A 73 7.83 1.35 -7.60
C ASP A 73 9.09 1.54 -6.76
N GLY A 74 9.61 0.44 -6.21
CA GLY A 74 10.76 0.46 -5.32
C GLY A 74 11.08 -0.89 -4.70
N GLN A 75 11.95 -0.88 -3.69
CA GLN A 75 12.29 -2.05 -2.88
C GLN A 75 11.29 -2.22 -1.74
N CYS A 76 11.07 -3.47 -1.32
CA CYS A 76 10.19 -3.82 -0.22
C CYS A 76 10.92 -4.62 0.87
N GLY A 77 10.63 -4.30 2.13
CA GLY A 77 11.16 -5.02 3.29
C GLY A 77 10.45 -6.35 3.58
N TRP A 78 10.74 -6.91 4.75
CA TRP A 78 10.17 -8.18 5.23
C TRP A 78 8.64 -8.16 5.30
N GLY A 79 7.99 -9.28 5.00
CA GLY A 79 6.55 -9.42 5.25
C GLY A 79 5.69 -8.70 4.22
N LEU A 80 6.22 -8.46 3.02
CA LEU A 80 5.44 -7.88 1.93
C LEU A 80 4.17 -8.72 1.70
N ALA A 81 3.03 -8.03 1.63
CA ALA A 81 1.72 -8.65 1.43
C ALA A 81 1.36 -9.72 2.47
N GLU A 82 2.00 -9.70 3.66
CA GLU A 82 1.76 -10.71 4.70
C GLU A 82 0.27 -10.85 4.96
N ASN A 83 -0.19 -12.12 4.96
CA ASN A 83 -1.59 -12.44 5.09
C ASN A 83 -2.38 -11.67 4.03
N ILE A 84 -2.17 -11.93 2.74
CA ILE A 84 -3.03 -11.40 1.66
C ILE A 84 -4.23 -12.33 1.49
N MET A 85 -5.43 -11.76 1.42
CA MET A 85 -6.68 -12.52 1.24
C MET A 85 -7.07 -12.61 -0.23
N SER A 86 -6.92 -11.50 -0.96
CA SER A 86 -7.22 -11.38 -2.38
C SER A 86 -6.61 -10.10 -2.95
N GLY A 87 -6.80 -9.86 -4.25
CA GLY A 87 -6.24 -8.71 -4.94
C GLY A 87 -4.84 -9.00 -5.49
N VAL A 88 -4.05 -7.95 -5.71
CA VAL A 88 -2.73 -8.07 -6.34
C VAL A 88 -1.75 -7.13 -5.63
N VAL A 89 -0.57 -7.64 -5.30
CA VAL A 89 0.57 -6.81 -4.88
C VAL A 89 1.69 -7.03 -5.87
N ARG A 90 2.11 -5.97 -6.56
CA ARG A 90 3.17 -5.99 -7.57
C ARG A 90 4.32 -5.10 -7.13
N VAL A 91 5.54 -5.63 -7.22
CA VAL A 91 6.77 -4.87 -6.96
C VAL A 91 7.57 -4.79 -8.25
N THR A 92 8.07 -3.60 -8.60
CA THR A 92 8.95 -3.42 -9.76
C THR A 92 10.44 -3.45 -9.40
N GLY A 93 10.78 -3.29 -8.12
CA GLY A 93 12.11 -3.55 -7.56
C GLY A 93 12.25 -4.93 -6.91
N ASN A 94 13.06 -5.01 -5.85
CA ASN A 94 13.30 -6.24 -5.10
C ASN A 94 12.41 -6.32 -3.85
N ALA A 95 11.88 -7.50 -3.57
CA ALA A 95 11.25 -7.82 -2.29
C ALA A 95 12.21 -8.65 -1.42
N SER A 96 12.27 -8.34 -0.12
CA SER A 96 13.06 -9.09 0.87
C SER A 96 12.39 -10.43 1.23
N GLN A 97 12.82 -11.07 2.31
CA GLN A 97 12.27 -12.36 2.76
C GLN A 97 10.83 -12.23 3.31
N GLY A 98 10.13 -13.36 3.38
CA GLY A 98 8.79 -13.44 3.99
C GLY A 98 7.68 -12.81 3.16
N VAL A 99 7.77 -12.89 1.82
CA VAL A 99 6.71 -12.45 0.91
C VAL A 99 5.60 -13.50 0.85
N ALA A 100 4.35 -13.07 0.85
CA ALA A 100 3.17 -13.93 0.65
C ALA A 100 2.69 -13.91 -0.81
#